data_AF-A0A2D5E5F0-F1
#
_entry.id   AF-A0A2D5E5F0-F1
#
_cell.length_a   1.000
_cell.length_b   1.000
_cell.length_c   1.000
_cell.angle_alpha   90.00
_cell.angle_beta   90.00
_cell.angle_gamma   90.00
#
_symmetry.space_group_name_H-M   'P 1'
#
loop_
_entity.id
_entity.type
_entity.pdbx_description
1 polymer ?
#
loop_
_entity_poly.entity_id
_entity_poly.type
_entity_poly.pdbx_seq_one_letter_code
_entity_poly.pdbx_strand_id
1 'polypeptide(L)'
;MNPECFPRIHEYNPDMRIIAILRSPIRRAFSAWNFRRARLRDKRDFMTAVRVEIESGGDLSVARENKYRYMSAGLYASQIKALRETFDEEQLLLIKFEEFNRHQEDWVRRAARHIGATDGFPFEKTRRPNAWGYKHRLEKDQFEELLPYYEQDIAEVEQLTGWDCSDWRRYEKTAGTAAEEASRASGPGENASAG
;
A
#
# COMPACT_ATOMS: atom_id res chain seq x y z
N MET A 1 -7.62 5.64 2.52
CA MET A 1 -9.03 5.55 2.97
C MET A 1 -9.44 6.95 3.45
N ASN A 2 -10.74 7.30 3.41
CA ASN A 2 -11.17 8.57 4.02
C ASN A 2 -11.32 8.34 5.54
N PRO A 3 -10.55 9.03 6.41
CA PRO A 3 -10.63 8.84 7.86
C PRO A 3 -12.03 9.03 8.44
N GLU A 4 -12.86 9.86 7.79
CA GLU A 4 -14.25 10.11 8.19
C GLU A 4 -15.14 8.86 8.17
N CYS A 5 -14.69 7.77 7.54
CA CYS A 5 -15.43 6.51 7.55
C CYS A 5 -15.27 5.71 8.86
N PHE A 6 -14.20 5.94 9.62
CA PHE A 6 -13.89 5.13 10.81
C PHE A 6 -14.97 5.24 11.89
N PRO A 7 -15.46 6.45 12.27
CA PRO A 7 -16.53 6.55 13.26
C PRO A 7 -17.80 5.82 12.85
N ARG A 8 -18.12 5.81 11.54
CA ARG A 8 -19.30 5.10 11.01
C ARG A 8 -19.13 3.58 11.07
N ILE A 9 -17.91 3.08 10.84
CA ILE A 9 -17.61 1.65 10.99
C ILE A 9 -17.75 1.24 12.45
N HIS A 10 -17.22 2.05 13.37
CA HIS A 10 -17.32 1.81 14.81
C HIS A 10 -18.76 1.90 15.33
N GLU A 11 -19.54 2.88 14.86
CA GLU A 11 -20.97 2.97 15.18
C GLU A 11 -21.75 1.74 14.70
N TYR A 12 -21.42 1.22 13.52
CA TYR A 12 -22.03 0.01 12.98
C TYR A 12 -21.65 -1.25 13.78
N ASN A 13 -20.38 -1.38 14.16
CA ASN A 13 -19.89 -2.48 14.99
C ASN A 13 -18.67 -2.02 15.82
N PRO A 14 -18.83 -1.77 17.12
CA PRO A 14 -17.72 -1.32 17.97
C PRO A 14 -16.64 -2.40 18.14
N ASP A 15 -16.99 -3.68 17.99
CA ASP A 15 -16.05 -4.81 18.09
C ASP A 15 -15.36 -5.13 16.75
N MET A 16 -15.55 -4.30 15.72
CA MET A 16 -14.98 -4.54 14.40
C MET A 16 -13.45 -4.62 14.45
N ARG A 17 -12.86 -5.58 13.73
CA ARG A 17 -11.41 -5.73 13.62
C ARG A 17 -10.93 -5.28 12.24
N ILE A 18 -9.89 -4.46 12.22
CA ILE A 18 -9.37 -3.82 11.01
C ILE A 18 -8.02 -4.44 10.66
N ILE A 19 -7.84 -4.80 9.39
CA ILE A 19 -6.55 -5.22 8.83
C ILE A 19 -6.19 -4.21 7.73
N ALA A 20 -5.03 -3.56 7.86
CA ALA A 20 -4.55 -2.61 6.87
C ALA A 20 -3.15 -3.00 6.38
N ILE A 21 -3.02 -3.18 5.05
CA ILE A 21 -1.73 -3.47 4.41
C ILE A 21 -1.22 -2.19 3.75
N LEU A 22 -0.07 -1.69 4.22
CA LEU A 22 0.56 -0.48 3.73
C LEU A 22 1.80 -0.82 2.93
N ARG A 23 2.08 -0.06 1.87
CA ARG A 23 3.25 -0.24 1.00
C ARG A 23 3.87 1.09 0.67
N SER A 24 5.07 1.09 0.08
CA SER A 24 5.71 2.33 -0.42
C SER A 24 4.68 3.26 -1.12
N PRO A 25 4.50 4.49 -0.62
CA PRO A 25 3.40 5.35 -1.05
C PRO A 25 3.55 5.79 -2.52
N ILE A 26 4.78 6.01 -2.99
CA ILE A 26 5.07 6.33 -4.40
C ILE A 26 4.70 5.16 -5.30
N ARG A 27 5.14 3.94 -4.94
CA ARG A 27 4.78 2.74 -5.71
C ARG A 27 3.27 2.56 -5.71
N ARG A 28 2.59 2.75 -4.58
CA ARG A 28 1.12 2.72 -4.46
C ARG A 28 0.45 3.71 -5.41
N ALA A 29 0.90 4.97 -5.46
CA ALA A 29 0.40 5.97 -6.39
C ALA A 29 0.55 5.49 -7.85
N PHE A 30 1.72 4.99 -8.23
CA PHE A 30 2.00 4.49 -9.58
C PHE A 30 1.10 3.30 -9.98
N SER A 31 0.89 2.35 -9.07
CA SER A 31 -0.02 1.23 -9.33
C SER A 31 -1.48 1.65 -9.40
N ALA A 32 -1.90 2.61 -8.58
CA ALA A 32 -3.26 3.16 -8.65
C ALA A 32 -3.48 3.85 -10.00
N TRP A 33 -2.52 4.65 -10.48
CA TRP A 33 -2.57 5.27 -11.81
C TRP A 33 -2.63 4.22 -12.93
N ASN A 34 -1.77 3.19 -12.90
CA ASN A 34 -1.82 2.14 -13.92
C ASN A 34 -3.16 1.40 -13.95
N PHE A 35 -3.70 1.05 -12.79
CA PHE A 35 -5.02 0.42 -12.70
C PHE A 35 -6.12 1.32 -13.31
N ARG A 36 -6.09 2.61 -13.01
CA ARG A 36 -7.05 3.59 -13.54
C ARG A 36 -6.89 3.80 -15.05
N ARG A 37 -5.66 3.91 -15.55
CA ARG A 37 -5.40 4.02 -16.99
C ARG A 37 -5.91 2.80 -17.76
N ALA A 38 -5.73 1.60 -17.20
CA ALA A 38 -6.20 0.35 -17.81
C ALA A 38 -7.73 0.19 -17.78
N ARG A 39 -8.41 0.59 -16.70
CA ARG A 39 -9.85 0.31 -16.48
C ARG A 39 -10.77 1.50 -16.72
N LEU A 40 -10.30 2.73 -16.53
CA LEU A 40 -11.13 3.95 -16.48
C LEU A 40 -10.63 5.07 -17.41
N ARG A 41 -9.64 4.76 -18.27
CA ARG A 41 -9.14 5.61 -19.35
C ARG A 41 -8.67 7.00 -18.90
N ASP A 42 -7.99 7.10 -17.74
CA ASP A 42 -7.19 8.31 -17.46
C ASP A 42 -6.13 8.45 -18.56
N LYS A 43 -6.27 9.48 -19.40
CA LYS A 43 -5.42 9.67 -20.59
C LYS A 43 -4.09 10.33 -20.24
N ARG A 44 -3.98 10.93 -19.05
CA ARG A 44 -2.79 11.65 -18.61
C ARG A 44 -1.66 10.68 -18.31
N ASP A 45 -0.43 11.12 -18.54
CA ASP A 45 0.73 10.44 -17.98
C ASP A 45 0.72 10.54 -16.44
N PHE A 46 1.58 9.75 -15.80
CA PHE A 46 1.61 9.61 -14.35
C PHE A 46 1.88 10.95 -13.65
N MET A 47 2.89 11.70 -14.10
CA MET A 47 3.30 12.95 -13.44
C MET A 47 2.27 14.07 -13.66
N THR A 48 1.64 14.12 -14.82
CA THR A 48 0.53 15.05 -15.06
C THR A 48 -0.66 14.75 -14.14
N ALA A 49 -1.04 13.48 -13.96
CA ALA A 49 -2.13 13.13 -13.03
C ALA A 49 -1.80 13.49 -11.57
N VAL A 50 -0.55 13.26 -11.15
CA VAL A 50 -0.06 13.57 -9.80
C VAL A 50 -0.02 15.08 -9.54
N ARG A 51 0.56 15.87 -10.46
CA ARG A 51 0.66 17.34 -10.29
C ARG A 51 -0.70 17.98 -10.12
N VAL A 52 -1.68 17.60 -10.94
CA VAL A 52 -3.04 18.15 -10.81
C VAL A 52 -3.65 17.80 -9.45
N GLU A 53 -3.40 16.61 -8.88
CA GLU A 53 -3.87 16.30 -7.53
C GLU A 53 -3.19 17.18 -6.48
N ILE A 54 -1.86 17.32 -6.53
CA ILE A 54 -1.08 18.13 -5.58
C ILE A 54 -1.50 19.60 -5.64
N GLU A 55 -1.60 20.18 -6.83
CA GLU A 55 -2.00 21.58 -7.05
C GLU A 55 -3.45 21.84 -6.61
N SER A 56 -4.33 20.85 -6.73
CA SER A 56 -5.70 20.95 -6.21
C SER A 56 -5.78 20.83 -4.68
N GLY A 57 -4.67 20.59 -3.98
CA GLY A 57 -4.67 20.32 -2.54
C GLY A 57 -5.41 19.02 -2.18
N GLY A 58 -5.58 18.10 -3.14
CA GLY A 58 -6.42 16.92 -2.98
C GLY A 58 -7.93 17.20 -3.09
N ASP A 59 -8.35 18.41 -3.46
CA ASP A 59 -9.75 18.74 -3.71
C ASP A 59 -10.26 18.05 -4.98
N LEU A 60 -10.98 16.95 -4.78
CA LEU A 60 -11.59 16.14 -5.83
C LEU A 60 -12.73 16.85 -6.56
N SER A 61 -13.19 18.01 -6.07
CA SER A 61 -14.21 18.83 -6.72
C SER A 61 -13.63 19.80 -7.75
N VAL A 62 -12.41 20.31 -7.51
CA VAL A 62 -11.69 21.23 -8.40
C VAL A 62 -11.24 20.51 -9.67
N ALA A 63 -10.89 19.25 -9.54
CA ALA A 63 -10.56 18.41 -10.67
C ALA A 63 -11.78 17.57 -11.06
N ARG A 64 -12.67 18.16 -11.88
CA ARG A 64 -13.81 17.46 -12.53
C ARG A 64 -13.39 16.13 -13.18
N GLU A 65 -12.10 15.96 -13.49
CA GLU A 65 -11.46 14.75 -14.02
C GLU A 65 -10.55 13.99 -13.01
N ASN A 66 -10.09 14.58 -11.88
CA ASN A 66 -9.43 13.82 -10.78
C ASN A 66 -10.45 13.41 -9.72
N LYS A 67 -11.26 12.40 -10.02
CA LYS A 67 -12.03 11.71 -8.97
C LYS A 67 -11.18 10.81 -8.06
N TYR A 68 -9.85 10.91 -8.12
CA TYR A 68 -8.95 9.89 -7.58
C TYR A 68 -7.83 10.48 -6.73
N ARG A 69 -7.60 9.81 -5.59
CA ARG A 69 -6.54 10.09 -4.64
C ARG A 69 -5.33 9.19 -4.93
N TYR A 70 -4.47 9.61 -5.86
CA TYR A 70 -3.19 8.96 -6.14
C TYR A 70 -2.14 9.31 -5.10
N MET A 71 -2.13 10.55 -4.63
CA MET A 71 -1.13 11.03 -3.68
C MET A 71 -1.66 10.98 -2.25
N SER A 72 -2.75 11.68 -2.00
CA SER A 72 -3.34 11.83 -0.66
C SER A 72 -3.81 10.54 0.00
N ALA A 73 -3.99 9.44 -0.75
CA ALA A 73 -4.28 8.13 -0.16
C ALA A 73 -3.02 7.35 0.25
N GLY A 74 -1.83 7.82 -0.12
CA GLY A 74 -0.53 7.34 0.35
C GLY A 74 -0.02 8.04 1.61
N LEU A 75 -0.70 9.10 2.08
CA LEU A 75 -0.39 9.76 3.35
C LEU A 75 -1.00 8.96 4.51
N TYR A 76 -0.25 8.02 5.06
CA TYR A 76 -0.77 7.04 6.00
C TYR A 76 -0.79 7.51 7.45
N ALA A 77 0.08 8.44 7.85
CA ALA A 77 0.22 8.82 9.25
C ALA A 77 -1.10 9.34 9.85
N SER A 78 -1.76 10.26 9.14
CA SER A 78 -3.08 10.77 9.53
C SER A 78 -4.15 9.68 9.58
N GLN A 79 -4.10 8.70 8.67
CA GLN A 79 -5.06 7.59 8.63
C GLN A 79 -4.85 6.62 9.80
N ILE A 80 -3.59 6.35 10.16
CA ILE A 80 -3.23 5.50 11.31
C ILE A 80 -3.64 6.17 12.62
N LYS A 81 -3.38 7.48 12.76
CA LYS A 81 -3.81 8.28 13.93
C LYS A 81 -5.33 8.19 14.11
N ALA A 82 -6.09 8.46 13.04
CA ALA A 82 -7.55 8.39 13.09
C ALA A 82 -8.09 6.98 13.36
N LEU A 83 -7.43 5.92 12.88
CA LEU A 83 -7.77 4.53 13.26
C LEU A 83 -7.61 4.31 14.76
N ARG A 84 -6.48 4.72 15.34
CA ARG A 84 -6.17 4.57 16.77
C ARG A 84 -7.01 5.47 17.68
N GLU A 85 -7.51 6.59 17.16
CA GLU A 85 -8.49 7.43 17.85
C GLU A 85 -9.88 6.78 17.90
N THR A 86 -10.18 5.84 16.98
CA THR A 86 -11.51 5.23 16.82
C THR A 86 -11.59 3.79 17.35
N PHE A 87 -10.52 3.01 17.23
CA PHE A 87 -10.46 1.60 17.57
C PHE A 87 -9.32 1.33 18.54
N ASP A 88 -9.50 0.35 19.42
CA ASP A 88 -8.45 -0.11 20.33
C ASP A 88 -7.30 -0.76 19.55
N GLU A 89 -6.08 -0.69 20.09
CA GLU A 89 -4.87 -1.23 19.41
C GLU A 89 -5.02 -2.73 19.08
N GLU A 90 -5.72 -3.50 19.91
CA GLU A 90 -5.97 -4.93 19.68
C GLU A 90 -6.92 -5.22 18.50
N GLN A 91 -7.72 -4.23 18.08
CA GLN A 91 -8.59 -4.34 16.92
C GLN A 91 -7.84 -4.06 15.62
N LEU A 92 -6.64 -3.49 15.70
CA LEU A 92 -5.86 -3.03 14.55
C LEU A 92 -4.72 -3.99 14.23
N LEU A 93 -4.73 -4.54 13.02
CA LEU A 93 -3.60 -5.28 12.45
C LEU A 93 -3.02 -4.49 11.28
N LEU A 94 -1.96 -3.74 11.53
CA LEU A 94 -1.18 -3.06 10.49
C LEU A 94 -0.11 -4.00 9.96
N ILE A 95 -0.01 -4.11 8.64
CA ILE A 95 0.93 -5.00 7.97
C ILE A 95 1.71 -4.21 6.92
N LYS A 96 3.04 -4.30 6.99
CA LYS A 96 3.90 -3.77 5.94
C LYS A 96 3.89 -4.75 4.75
N PHE A 97 3.60 -4.24 3.55
CA PHE A 97 3.43 -5.03 2.34
C PHE A 97 4.67 -5.85 1.97
N GLU A 98 5.86 -5.27 2.18
CA GLU A 98 7.12 -5.95 1.94
C GLU A 98 7.30 -7.15 2.88
N GLU A 99 6.90 -7.03 4.16
CA GLU A 99 6.86 -8.15 5.11
C GLU A 99 5.79 -9.18 4.75
N PHE A 100 4.61 -8.71 4.36
CA PHE A 100 3.54 -9.59 3.89
C PHE A 100 4.03 -10.47 2.75
N ASN A 101 4.74 -9.91 1.77
CA ASN A 101 5.23 -10.69 0.64
C ASN A 101 6.35 -11.68 1.01
N ARG A 102 7.19 -11.35 2.00
CA ARG A 102 8.23 -12.26 2.50
C ARG A 102 7.64 -13.42 3.30
N HIS A 103 6.67 -13.12 4.15
CA HIS A 103 6.13 -14.03 5.16
C HIS A 103 4.61 -14.22 5.00
N GLN A 104 4.16 -14.52 3.77
CA GLN A 104 2.73 -14.54 3.42
C GLN A 104 1.91 -15.49 4.30
N GLU A 105 2.41 -16.71 4.52
CA GLU A 105 1.73 -17.70 5.34
C GLU A 105 1.55 -17.19 6.77
N ASP A 106 2.62 -16.72 7.39
CA ASP A 106 2.61 -16.22 8.78
C ASP A 106 1.62 -15.07 8.95
N TRP A 107 1.62 -14.11 8.01
CA TRP A 107 0.70 -12.98 8.05
C TRP A 107 -0.75 -13.37 7.79
N VAL A 108 -1.01 -14.33 6.90
CA VAL A 108 -2.36 -14.86 6.64
C VAL A 108 -2.88 -15.61 7.86
N ARG A 109 -2.05 -16.43 8.52
CA ARG A 109 -2.40 -17.10 9.78
C ARG A 109 -2.63 -16.09 10.90
N ARG A 110 -1.80 -15.04 11.01
CA ARG A 110 -2.00 -13.93 11.97
C ARG A 110 -3.29 -13.16 11.71
N ALA A 111 -3.61 -12.88 10.45
CA ALA A 111 -4.87 -12.26 10.06
C ALA A 111 -6.08 -13.13 10.42
N ALA A 112 -5.99 -14.45 10.25
CA ALA A 112 -7.04 -15.39 10.66
C ALA A 112 -7.27 -15.34 12.18
N ARG A 113 -6.20 -15.46 12.99
CA ARG A 113 -6.30 -15.29 14.45
C ARG A 113 -6.83 -13.91 14.83
N HIS A 114 -6.39 -12.87 14.10
CA HIS A 114 -6.86 -11.50 14.31
C HIS A 114 -8.37 -11.40 14.13
N ILE A 115 -8.99 -12.09 13.18
CA ILE A 115 -10.46 -12.04 13.03
C ILE A 115 -11.21 -13.09 13.87
N GLY A 116 -10.51 -13.80 14.76
CA GLY A 116 -11.08 -14.88 15.58
C GLY A 116 -11.32 -16.19 14.84
N ALA A 117 -10.75 -16.35 13.63
CA ALA A 117 -10.82 -17.59 12.88
C ALA A 117 -9.67 -18.55 13.27
N THR A 118 -9.88 -19.84 13.03
CA THR A 118 -8.82 -20.85 13.16
C THR A 118 -7.76 -20.64 12.09
N ASP A 119 -6.49 -20.79 12.46
CA ASP A 119 -5.36 -20.61 11.56
C ASP A 119 -4.77 -21.92 11.04
N GLY A 120 -5.32 -23.09 11.39
CA GLY A 120 -4.83 -24.42 10.99
C GLY A 120 -5.23 -24.89 9.59
N PHE A 121 -5.55 -23.97 8.66
CA PHE A 121 -5.91 -24.34 7.28
C PHE A 121 -4.67 -24.61 6.41
N PRO A 122 -4.80 -25.41 5.34
CA PRO A 122 -3.74 -25.55 4.33
C PRO A 122 -3.43 -24.19 3.70
N PHE A 123 -2.16 -23.80 3.70
CA PHE A 123 -1.72 -22.59 3.02
C PHE A 123 -1.18 -22.94 1.65
N GLU A 124 -1.82 -22.40 0.61
CA GLU A 124 -1.32 -22.48 -0.75
C GLU A 124 -0.88 -21.10 -1.21
N LYS A 125 0.38 -20.99 -1.63
CA LYS A 125 0.89 -19.74 -2.20
C LYS A 125 0.21 -19.50 -3.56
N THR A 126 -0.85 -18.70 -3.56
CA THR A 126 -1.54 -18.36 -4.80
C THR A 126 -0.60 -17.59 -5.74
N ARG A 127 -0.50 -18.04 -7.00
CA ARG A 127 0.12 -17.24 -8.07
C ARG A 127 -0.74 -16.00 -8.30
N ARG A 128 -0.14 -14.80 -8.27
CA ARG A 128 -0.88 -13.54 -8.46
C ARG A 128 -1.50 -13.48 -9.88
N PRO A 129 -2.83 -13.56 -10.04
CA PRO A 129 -3.46 -13.53 -11.36
C PRO A 129 -3.48 -12.12 -11.97
N ASN A 130 -3.29 -11.09 -11.16
CA ASN A 130 -3.25 -9.68 -11.58
C ASN A 130 -1.82 -9.15 -11.80
N ALA A 131 -0.88 -10.02 -12.16
CA ALA A 131 0.45 -9.66 -12.65
C ALA A 131 0.35 -9.03 -14.06
N TRP A 132 -0.39 -7.93 -14.18
CA TRP A 132 -0.41 -7.15 -15.41
C TRP A 132 0.97 -6.53 -15.58
N GLY A 133 1.62 -6.84 -16.70
CA GLY A 133 2.77 -6.06 -17.15
C GLY A 133 2.28 -4.64 -17.40
N TYR A 134 2.59 -3.71 -16.50
CA TYR A 134 2.30 -2.32 -16.77
C TYR A 134 3.08 -1.92 -18.02
N LYS A 135 2.40 -1.28 -18.98
CA LYS A 135 3.06 -0.77 -20.20
C LYS A 135 4.10 0.31 -19.88
N HIS A 136 3.99 0.91 -18.71
CA HIS A 136 4.85 1.97 -18.22
C HIS A 136 5.54 1.51 -16.94
N ARG A 137 6.79 1.94 -16.74
CA ARG A 137 7.55 1.73 -15.51
C ARG A 137 7.63 3.05 -14.74
N LEU A 138 7.87 2.96 -13.44
CA LEU A 138 8.16 4.13 -12.64
C LEU A 138 9.63 4.49 -12.92
N GLU A 139 9.83 5.67 -13.48
CA GLU A 139 11.17 6.16 -13.78
C GLU A 139 11.83 6.73 -12.51
N LYS A 140 13.16 6.75 -12.49
CA LYS A 140 13.93 7.17 -11.32
C LYS A 140 13.69 8.64 -10.96
N ASP A 141 13.67 9.50 -11.97
CA ASP A 141 13.39 10.94 -11.85
C ASP A 141 11.99 11.19 -11.26
N GLN A 142 10.98 10.45 -11.73
CA GLN A 142 9.62 10.52 -11.18
C GLN A 142 9.57 10.09 -9.71
N PHE A 143 10.32 9.06 -9.33
CA PHE A 143 10.40 8.65 -7.93
C PHE A 143 11.07 9.74 -7.07
N GLU A 144 12.21 10.27 -7.52
CA GLU A 144 12.97 11.29 -6.81
C GLU A 144 12.17 12.60 -6.67
N GLU A 145 11.39 12.98 -7.69
CA GLU A 145 10.50 14.15 -7.65
C GLU A 145 9.38 13.99 -6.60
N LEU A 146 8.84 12.78 -6.43
CA LEU A 146 7.71 12.53 -5.53
C LEU A 146 8.12 12.18 -4.10
N LEU A 147 9.38 11.80 -3.86
CA LEU A 147 9.84 11.41 -2.53
C LEU A 147 9.67 12.51 -1.47
N PRO A 148 10.06 13.78 -1.71
CA PRO A 148 9.90 14.85 -0.73
C PRO A 148 8.46 15.05 -0.25
N TYR A 149 7.46 14.76 -1.10
CA TYR A 149 6.04 14.84 -0.73
C TYR A 149 5.67 13.87 0.40
N TYR A 150 6.35 12.72 0.50
CA TYR A 150 6.05 11.68 1.48
C TYR A 150 7.05 11.59 2.63
N GLU A 151 8.21 12.24 2.57
CA GLU A 151 9.28 12.01 3.56
C GLU A 151 8.82 12.20 5.01
N GLN A 152 8.08 13.28 5.27
CA GLN A 152 7.53 13.55 6.60
C GLN A 152 6.52 12.47 7.01
N ASP A 153 5.59 12.12 6.12
CA ASP A 153 4.57 11.09 6.42
C ASP A 153 5.22 9.72 6.66
N ILE A 154 6.24 9.34 5.90
CA ILE A 154 6.99 8.09 6.11
C ILE A 154 7.66 8.11 7.49
N ALA A 155 8.31 9.22 7.88
CA ALA A 155 8.92 9.34 9.19
C ALA A 155 7.89 9.23 10.34
N GLU A 156 6.71 9.83 10.18
CA GLU A 156 5.62 9.69 11.14
C GLU A 156 5.07 8.25 11.19
N VAL A 157 4.97 7.56 10.05
CA VAL A 157 4.58 6.14 10.01
C VAL A 157 5.58 5.29 10.79
N GLU A 158 6.89 5.51 10.62
CA GLU A 158 7.93 4.80 11.37
C GLU A 158 7.77 5.02 12.88
N GLN A 159 7.50 6.26 13.31
CA GLN A 159 7.24 6.56 14.72
C GLN A 159 5.98 5.88 15.25
N LEU A 160 4.89 5.87 14.47
CA LEU A 160 3.61 5.28 14.88
C LEU A 160 3.66 3.75 14.93
N THR A 161 4.42 3.12 14.05
CA THR A 161 4.37 1.66 13.83
C THR A 161 5.60 0.93 14.36
N GLY A 162 6.70 1.64 14.60
CA GLY A 162 8.01 1.04 14.90
C GLY A 162 8.65 0.32 13.70
N TRP A 163 8.10 0.47 12.49
CA TRP A 163 8.67 -0.16 11.30
C TRP A 163 9.93 0.57 10.82
N ASP A 164 10.87 -0.17 10.24
CA ASP A 164 11.89 0.40 9.34
C ASP A 164 11.25 0.59 7.96
N CYS A 165 11.10 1.82 7.47
CA CYS A 165 10.58 2.15 6.14
C CYS A 165 11.68 2.71 5.21
N SER A 166 12.96 2.36 5.44
CA SER A 166 14.08 2.76 4.58
C SER A 166 13.97 2.26 3.13
N ASP A 167 13.28 1.14 2.91
CA ASP A 167 12.94 0.61 1.59
C ASP A 167 11.93 1.47 0.83
N TRP A 168 11.04 2.20 1.52
CA TRP A 168 10.09 3.10 0.89
C TRP A 168 10.74 4.34 0.29
N ARG A 169 11.96 4.68 0.74
CA ARG A 169 12.76 5.84 0.29
C ARG A 169 13.75 5.52 -0.83
N ARG A 170 13.85 4.26 -1.25
CA ARG A 170 14.81 3.80 -2.25
C ARG A 170 14.13 3.52 -3.58
N TYR A 171 14.60 4.19 -4.63
CA TYR A 171 14.26 3.81 -5.99
C TYR A 171 14.88 2.44 -6.30
N GLU A 172 14.11 1.57 -6.95
CA GLU A 172 14.62 0.32 -7.48
C GLU A 172 14.20 0.18 -8.93
N LYS A 173 15.12 -0.26 -9.78
CA LYS A 173 14.94 -0.35 -11.23
C LYS A 173 13.82 -1.32 -11.67
N THR A 174 13.34 -2.16 -10.74
CA THR A 174 12.21 -3.09 -10.91
C THR A 174 10.88 -2.50 -10.43
N ALA A 175 10.83 -1.22 -10.03
CA ALA A 175 9.61 -0.53 -9.62
C ALA A 175 8.69 -0.33 -10.83
N GLY A 176 7.71 -1.22 -11.00
CA GLY A 176 6.80 -1.10 -12.13
C GLY A 176 6.04 -2.34 -12.52
N THR A 177 6.19 -3.49 -11.84
CA THR A 177 5.22 -4.57 -11.99
C THR A 177 4.93 -5.26 -10.67
N ALA A 178 3.66 -5.64 -10.47
CA ALA A 178 3.24 -6.41 -9.30
C ALA A 178 3.86 -7.83 -9.25
N ALA A 179 4.37 -8.32 -10.39
CA ALA A 179 5.03 -9.62 -10.52
C ALA A 179 6.47 -9.58 -9.99
N GLU A 180 7.21 -8.50 -10.29
CA GLU A 180 8.62 -8.35 -9.94
C GLU A 180 8.80 -7.99 -8.45
N GLU A 181 7.87 -7.21 -7.86
CA GLU A 181 7.84 -6.93 -6.41
C GLU A 181 7.63 -8.21 -5.57
N ALA A 182 6.95 -9.22 -6.12
CA ALA A 182 6.69 -10.49 -5.45
C ALA A 182 7.84 -11.52 -5.59
N SER A 183 8.55 -11.52 -6.73
CA SER A 183 9.68 -12.44 -6.96
C SER A 183 10.86 -12.18 -6.02
N ARG A 184 11.00 -10.97 -5.49
CA ARG A 184 12.17 -10.57 -4.68
C ARG A 184 11.95 -10.73 -3.17
N ALA A 185 10.71 -10.69 -2.71
CA ALA A 185 10.37 -11.01 -1.32
C ALA A 185 10.51 -12.51 -1.02
N SER A 186 10.52 -13.34 -2.07
CA SER A 186 11.04 -14.69 -1.99
C SER A 186 12.56 -14.54 -2.13
N GLY A 187 13.33 -14.58 -1.03
CA GLY A 187 14.80 -14.52 -1.09
C GLY A 187 15.39 -15.59 -2.02
N PRO A 188 16.69 -15.54 -2.36
CA PRO A 188 17.30 -16.59 -3.17
C PRO A 188 17.08 -17.92 -2.44
N GLY A 189 16.26 -18.79 -3.03
CA GLY A 189 16.06 -20.12 -2.50
C GLY A 189 17.41 -20.78 -2.38
N GLU A 190 17.74 -21.26 -1.18
CA GLU A 190 18.80 -22.23 -1.00
C GLU A 190 18.50 -23.40 -1.94
N ASN A 191 19.17 -23.41 -3.09
CA ASN A 191 19.44 -24.63 -3.82
C ASN A 191 20.41 -25.43 -2.95
N ALA A 192 19.86 -26.16 -1.97
CA ALA A 192 20.52 -27.32 -1.43
C ALA A 192 20.55 -28.36 -2.56
N SER A 193 21.60 -28.28 -3.39
CA SER A 193 21.98 -29.36 -4.26
C SER A 193 22.31 -30.57 -3.40
N ALA A 194 21.45 -31.59 -3.50
CA ALA A 194 21.82 -32.94 -3.17
C ALA A 194 23.03 -33.35 -4.03
N GLY A 195 24.10 -33.76 -3.37
CA GLY A 195 25.30 -34.40 -3.91
C GLY A 195 25.85 -35.31 -2.84
#